data_AF-A0A7S3MKG4-F1
#
_entry.id   AF-A0A7S3MKG4-F1
#
_cell.length_a   1.000
_cell.length_b   1.000
_cell.length_c   1.000
_cell.angle_alpha   90.00
_cell.angle_beta   90.00
_cell.angle_gamma   90.00
#
_symmetry.space_group_name_H-M   'P 1'
#
loop_
_entity.id
_entity.type
_entity.pdbx_description
1 polymer ?
#
loop_
_entity_poly.entity_id
_entity_poly.type
_entity_poly.pdbx_seq_one_letter_code
_entity_poly.pdbx_strand_id
1 'polypeptide(L)'
;PASLERTQSPPTVMLSLFLLASSGFNAPMRPAVVGHNSPIMMSRFNGQIWGIDAKIAVFEEWDPEQPRTYDNFNPFERNEDGAQCDTNGCYPGSSRGYQPPNRPDTSWAIMQEEQKQMEVIKANPKYSITGRPGNYHMKWQDNLGAPPQ
;
A
#
# COMPACT_ATOMS: atom_id res chain seq x y z
N PRO A 1 -63.33 59.24 32.09
CA PRO A 1 -62.52 58.34 31.24
C PRO A 1 -61.26 59.07 30.71
N ALA A 2 -60.28 59.36 31.56
CA ALA A 2 -59.12 58.51 31.88
C ALA A 2 -58.17 58.31 30.67
N SER A 3 -57.39 59.35 30.38
CA SER A 3 -56.16 59.29 29.58
C SER A 3 -55.04 58.71 30.45
N LEU A 4 -54.31 57.71 29.97
CA LEU A 4 -53.09 57.22 30.63
C LEU A 4 -51.90 57.41 29.71
N GLU A 5 -50.98 58.22 30.22
CA GLU A 5 -49.76 58.71 29.61
C GLU A 5 -48.71 57.62 29.37
N ARG A 6 -47.92 57.90 28.35
CA ARG A 6 -46.68 57.23 27.93
C ARG A 6 -45.54 57.63 28.88
N THR A 7 -44.76 56.67 29.38
CA THR A 7 -43.39 56.97 29.85
C THR A 7 -42.43 55.80 29.59
N GLN A 8 -41.20 56.19 29.30
CA GLN A 8 -40.13 55.51 28.56
C GLN A 8 -39.05 54.95 29.53
N SER A 9 -38.33 53.88 29.12
CA SER A 9 -37.22 53.18 29.83
C SER A 9 -36.01 54.07 30.19
N PRO A 10 -35.00 53.70 31.03
CA PRO A 10 -33.95 52.66 30.77
C PRO A 10 -33.26 52.07 32.06
N PRO A 11 -32.00 51.56 32.05
CA PRO A 11 -31.49 50.24 31.62
C PRO A 11 -30.79 49.43 32.77
N THR A 12 -30.31 48.20 32.47
CA THR A 12 -29.08 47.54 33.00
C THR A 12 -29.24 46.10 33.53
N VAL A 13 -28.68 45.16 32.73
CA VAL A 13 -27.90 43.94 33.08
C VAL A 13 -28.47 42.97 34.11
N MET A 14 -28.90 41.79 33.65
CA MET A 14 -28.57 40.53 34.33
C MET A 14 -28.27 39.40 33.33
N LEU A 15 -27.04 38.92 33.48
CA LEU A 15 -26.36 37.75 32.95
C LEU A 15 -27.17 36.46 33.18
N SER A 16 -27.70 35.84 32.12
CA SER A 16 -28.19 34.46 32.14
C SER A 16 -27.40 33.61 31.14
N LEU A 17 -26.33 32.99 31.65
CA LEU A 17 -25.54 31.95 31.00
C LEU A 17 -26.35 30.65 30.98
N PHE A 18 -27.01 30.34 29.87
CA PHE A 18 -27.60 29.01 29.63
C PHE A 18 -26.55 28.12 28.95
N LEU A 19 -26.08 27.11 29.68
CA LEU A 19 -25.11 26.10 29.24
C LEU A 19 -25.82 24.79 28.85
N LEU A 20 -25.38 24.20 27.73
CA LEU A 20 -25.41 22.78 27.30
C LEU A 20 -26.80 22.11 27.06
N ALA A 21 -27.03 21.28 26.04
CA ALA A 21 -26.10 20.41 25.30
C ALA A 21 -26.50 20.25 23.83
N SER A 22 -25.56 20.53 22.92
CA SER A 22 -25.66 20.16 21.50
C SER A 22 -25.36 18.68 21.32
N SER A 23 -26.30 17.95 20.75
CA SER A 23 -26.17 16.57 20.27
C SER A 23 -25.08 16.47 19.21
N GLY A 24 -23.94 15.87 19.58
CA GLY A 24 -22.84 15.57 18.68
C GLY A 24 -22.50 14.08 18.73
N PHE A 25 -23.24 13.26 17.98
CA PHE A 25 -22.88 11.87 17.72
C PHE A 25 -21.67 11.88 16.77
N ASN A 26 -20.46 12.02 17.32
CA ASN A 26 -19.23 11.78 16.56
C ASN A 26 -19.02 10.26 16.47
N ALA A 27 -19.50 9.66 15.38
CA ALA A 27 -19.04 8.34 14.97
C ALA A 27 -17.54 8.46 14.61
N PRO A 28 -16.66 7.55 15.08
CA PRO A 28 -15.29 7.53 14.57
C PRO A 28 -15.35 7.17 13.09
N MET A 29 -15.11 8.16 12.22
CA MET A 29 -14.81 7.93 10.82
C MET A 29 -13.61 7.00 10.77
N ARG A 30 -13.84 5.74 10.40
CA ARG A 30 -12.76 4.82 10.01
C ARG A 30 -12.01 5.51 8.88
N PRO A 31 -10.65 5.54 8.88
CA PRO A 31 -9.95 6.05 7.72
C PRO A 31 -10.40 5.22 6.52
N ALA A 32 -10.95 5.89 5.51
CA ALA A 32 -11.24 5.25 4.25
C ALA A 32 -9.90 4.73 3.72
N VAL A 33 -9.81 3.42 3.48
CA VAL A 33 -8.70 2.83 2.75
C VAL A 33 -8.70 3.50 1.39
N VAL A 34 -7.79 4.44 1.18
CA VAL A 34 -7.52 5.01 -0.14
C VAL A 34 -6.87 3.88 -0.93
N GLY A 35 -7.68 3.21 -1.74
CA GLY A 35 -7.17 2.34 -2.78
C GLY A 35 -6.28 3.18 -3.68
N HIS A 36 -4.97 2.97 -3.60
CA HIS A 36 -4.05 3.52 -4.57
C HIS A 36 -4.33 2.79 -5.88
N ASN A 37 -5.11 3.41 -6.77
CA ASN A 37 -5.24 2.95 -8.13
C ASN A 37 -4.00 3.42 -8.90
N SER A 38 -2.89 2.73 -8.67
CA SER A 38 -1.69 2.89 -9.49
C SER A 38 -2.05 2.52 -10.94
N PRO A 39 -1.68 3.33 -11.95
CA PRO A 39 -1.98 3.02 -13.35
C PRO A 39 -1.17 1.83 -13.91
N ILE A 40 -0.38 1.16 -13.08
CA ILE A 40 0.36 -0.04 -13.45
C ILE A 40 -0.13 -1.15 -12.52
N MET A 41 -0.88 -2.08 -13.09
CA MET A 41 -1.34 -3.29 -12.41
C MET A 41 -0.28 -4.38 -12.67
N MET A 42 0.68 -4.58 -11.77
CA MET A 42 1.67 -5.67 -11.88
C MET A 42 1.03 -7.07 -11.77
N SER A 43 -0.29 -7.12 -11.50
CA SER A 43 -1.18 -8.22 -11.83
C SER A 43 -1.09 -8.71 -13.29
N ARG A 44 -0.43 -7.98 -14.19
CA ARG A 44 -0.26 -8.39 -15.60
C ARG A 44 0.40 -9.76 -15.78
N PHE A 45 1.24 -10.18 -14.83
CA PHE A 45 1.88 -11.49 -14.86
C PHE A 45 1.07 -12.57 -14.13
N ASN A 46 -0.09 -12.26 -13.56
CA ASN A 46 -0.96 -13.26 -12.94
C ASN A 46 -1.40 -14.29 -14.00
N GLY A 47 -1.18 -15.57 -13.68
CA GLY A 47 -1.41 -16.67 -14.62
C GLY A 47 -0.37 -16.80 -15.75
N GLN A 48 0.58 -15.87 -15.87
CA GLN A 48 1.71 -15.97 -16.82
C GLN A 48 2.90 -16.71 -16.19
N ILE A 49 3.87 -17.07 -17.03
CA ILE A 49 5.12 -17.69 -16.59
C ILE A 49 5.95 -16.66 -15.82
N TRP A 50 6.21 -16.94 -14.54
CA TRP A 50 7.05 -16.13 -13.66
C TRP A 50 8.54 -16.45 -13.85
N GLY A 51 9.01 -16.18 -15.07
CA GLY A 51 10.40 -16.33 -15.50
C GLY A 51 11.30 -15.15 -15.11
N ILE A 52 12.57 -15.22 -15.48
CA ILE A 52 13.54 -14.14 -15.21
C ILE A 52 13.15 -12.84 -15.93
N ASP A 53 12.69 -12.90 -17.18
CA ASP A 53 12.33 -11.70 -17.95
C ASP A 53 11.22 -10.88 -17.27
N ALA A 54 10.18 -11.57 -16.76
CA ALA A 54 9.10 -10.93 -16.01
C ALA A 54 9.62 -10.27 -14.72
N LYS A 55 10.53 -10.95 -14.01
CA LYS A 55 11.17 -10.41 -12.80
C LYS A 55 12.08 -9.23 -13.10
N ILE A 56 12.78 -9.23 -14.24
CA ILE A 56 13.60 -8.09 -14.67
C ILE A 56 12.70 -6.88 -14.91
N ALA A 57 11.59 -7.05 -15.65
CA ALA A 57 10.67 -5.95 -15.93
C ALA A 57 10.13 -5.32 -14.62
N VAL A 58 9.69 -6.13 -13.66
CA VAL A 58 9.23 -5.63 -12.36
C VAL A 58 10.38 -4.98 -11.56
N PHE A 59 11.59 -5.55 -11.61
CA PHE A 59 12.75 -4.97 -10.93
C PHE A 59 13.20 -3.64 -11.54
N GLU A 60 13.07 -3.44 -12.85
CA GLU A 60 13.35 -2.18 -13.52
C GLU A 60 12.35 -1.10 -13.09
N GLU A 61 11.07 -1.45 -12.99
CA GLU A 61 9.97 -0.54 -12.60
C GLU A 61 9.91 -0.26 -11.09
N TRP A 62 10.45 -1.15 -10.24
CA TRP A 62 10.45 -0.99 -8.78
C TRP A 62 11.04 0.35 -8.32
N ASP A 63 10.39 1.09 -7.44
CA ASP A 63 10.96 2.27 -6.78
C ASP A 63 11.20 1.97 -5.29
N PRO A 64 12.46 1.91 -4.83
CA PRO A 64 12.74 1.65 -3.42
C PRO A 64 12.22 2.76 -2.50
N GLU A 65 12.11 4.00 -2.96
CA GLU A 65 11.69 5.13 -2.12
C GLU A 65 10.17 5.18 -1.94
N GLN A 66 9.40 4.56 -2.84
CA GLN A 66 7.95 4.47 -2.71
C GLN A 66 7.55 3.31 -1.79
N PRO A 67 6.42 3.42 -1.05
CA PRO A 67 5.94 2.31 -0.23
C PRO A 67 5.75 1.04 -1.05
N ARG A 68 6.03 -0.12 -0.42
CA ARG A 68 5.77 -1.41 -1.05
C ARG A 68 4.27 -1.60 -1.28
N THR A 69 3.91 -1.97 -2.49
CA THR A 69 2.53 -2.30 -2.87
C THR A 69 2.54 -3.54 -3.77
N TYR A 70 1.36 -4.00 -4.19
CA TYR A 70 1.24 -5.06 -5.22
C TYR A 70 1.90 -4.67 -6.55
N ASP A 71 2.10 -3.37 -6.77
CA ASP A 71 2.65 -2.78 -7.99
C ASP A 71 4.02 -2.12 -7.76
N ASN A 72 4.57 -2.21 -6.56
CA ASN A 72 5.88 -1.64 -6.26
C ASN A 72 6.63 -2.56 -5.31
N PHE A 73 7.38 -3.50 -5.85
CA PHE A 73 8.15 -4.46 -5.08
C PHE A 73 9.38 -4.96 -5.84
N ASN A 74 10.39 -5.42 -5.10
CA ASN A 74 11.54 -6.10 -5.67
C ASN A 74 11.27 -7.61 -5.80
N PRO A 75 11.25 -8.20 -7.01
CA PRO A 75 10.98 -9.62 -7.22
C PRO A 75 12.16 -10.55 -6.87
N PHE A 76 13.36 -9.99 -6.68
CA PHE A 76 14.56 -10.73 -6.29
C PHE A 76 14.83 -10.69 -4.79
N GLU A 77 14.12 -9.83 -4.07
CA GLU A 77 14.20 -9.73 -2.61
C GLU A 77 13.62 -10.97 -1.94
N ARG A 78 14.33 -11.45 -0.91
CA ARG A 78 13.88 -12.57 -0.07
C ARG A 78 13.18 -12.02 1.17
N ASN A 79 12.11 -12.67 1.61
CA ASN A 79 11.55 -12.40 2.93
C ASN A 79 12.45 -12.96 4.04
N GLU A 80 12.06 -12.73 5.30
CA GLU A 80 12.76 -13.25 6.49
C GLU A 80 12.91 -14.79 6.48
N ASP A 81 11.98 -15.50 5.83
CA ASP A 81 12.01 -16.96 5.68
C ASP A 81 12.88 -17.44 4.49
N GLY A 82 13.50 -16.52 3.74
CA GLY A 82 14.31 -16.84 2.55
C GLY A 82 13.48 -17.20 1.30
N ALA A 83 12.16 -17.08 1.36
CA ALA A 83 11.26 -17.34 0.26
C ALA A 83 11.29 -16.21 -0.79
N GLN A 84 10.84 -16.56 -2.00
CA GLN A 84 10.65 -15.64 -3.12
C GLN A 84 9.19 -15.24 -3.23
N CYS A 85 8.92 -14.03 -3.70
CA CYS A 85 7.57 -13.56 -3.91
C CYS A 85 6.94 -14.10 -5.20
N ASP A 86 5.61 -14.08 -5.23
CA ASP A 86 4.81 -14.29 -6.44
C ASP A 86 4.76 -13.02 -7.33
N THR A 87 3.89 -13.06 -8.33
CA THR A 87 3.64 -11.98 -9.31
C THR A 87 3.07 -10.71 -8.69
N ASN A 88 2.48 -10.81 -7.49
CA ASN A 88 1.91 -9.69 -6.74
C ASN A 88 2.85 -9.25 -5.58
N GLY A 89 4.09 -9.74 -5.54
CA GLY A 89 5.02 -9.42 -4.46
C GLY A 89 4.68 -10.07 -3.12
N CYS A 90 3.76 -11.04 -3.09
CA CYS A 90 3.34 -11.79 -1.92
C CYS A 90 4.25 -12.99 -1.67
N TYR A 91 4.57 -13.24 -0.40
CA TYR A 91 5.40 -14.37 0.03
C TYR A 91 4.55 -15.52 0.58
N PRO A 92 4.99 -16.78 0.38
CA PRO A 92 4.33 -17.94 0.96
C PRO A 92 4.36 -17.86 2.49
N GLY A 93 3.23 -18.12 3.15
CA GLY A 93 3.12 -18.20 4.61
C GLY A 93 3.05 -16.85 5.35
N SER A 94 3.69 -15.79 4.85
CA SER A 94 3.70 -14.46 5.51
C SER A 94 2.73 -13.46 4.89
N SER A 95 2.45 -13.55 3.58
CA SER A 95 1.58 -12.60 2.87
C SER A 95 0.18 -13.16 2.62
N ARG A 96 -0.83 -12.30 2.75
CA ARG A 96 -2.22 -12.64 2.48
C ARG A 96 -2.43 -12.77 0.96
N GLY A 97 -3.03 -13.87 0.55
CA GLY A 97 -3.39 -14.12 -0.85
C GLY A 97 -2.22 -14.48 -1.77
N TYR A 98 -1.16 -15.09 -1.23
CA TYR A 98 -0.11 -15.72 -2.02
C TYR A 98 -0.69 -16.70 -3.04
N GLN A 99 -0.27 -16.56 -4.30
CA GLN A 99 -0.60 -17.50 -5.37
C GLN A 99 0.69 -18.15 -5.88
N PRO A 100 0.78 -19.49 -5.89
CA PRO A 100 1.92 -20.18 -6.49
C PRO A 100 2.05 -19.79 -7.97
N PRO A 101 3.16 -19.15 -8.39
CA PRO A 101 3.30 -18.69 -9.76
C PRO A 101 3.60 -19.86 -10.72
N ASN A 102 3.16 -19.74 -11.98
CA ASN A 102 3.54 -20.68 -13.03
C ASN A 102 5.04 -20.55 -13.28
N ARG A 103 5.77 -21.66 -13.14
CA ARG A 103 7.24 -21.65 -13.24
C ARG A 103 7.67 -21.83 -14.70
N PRO A 104 8.78 -21.20 -15.12
CA PRO A 104 9.37 -21.46 -16.43
C PRO A 104 9.94 -22.88 -16.50
N ASP A 105 10.07 -23.38 -17.72
CA ASP A 105 10.78 -24.63 -17.97
C ASP A 105 12.27 -24.49 -17.62
N THR A 106 12.83 -25.52 -17.01
CA THR A 106 14.24 -25.54 -16.60
C THR A 106 15.04 -26.47 -17.51
N SER A 107 16.08 -25.93 -18.12
CA SER A 107 17.10 -26.72 -18.85
C SER A 107 18.49 -26.16 -18.57
N TRP A 108 19.54 -26.96 -18.74
CA TRP A 108 20.92 -26.51 -18.52
C TRP A 108 21.25 -25.24 -19.32
N ALA A 109 20.80 -25.18 -20.58
CA ALA A 109 21.02 -24.01 -21.42
C ALA A 109 20.32 -22.76 -20.86
N ILE A 110 19.07 -22.90 -20.39
CA ILE A 110 18.30 -21.81 -19.78
C ILE A 110 18.99 -21.33 -18.48
N MET A 111 19.44 -22.25 -17.62
CA MET A 111 20.12 -21.89 -16.37
C MET A 111 21.39 -21.07 -16.58
N GLN A 112 22.20 -21.41 -17.59
CA GLN A 112 23.41 -20.66 -17.92
C GLN A 112 23.10 -19.24 -18.42
N GLU A 113 22.01 -19.08 -19.17
CA GLU A 113 21.59 -17.77 -19.66
C GLU A 113 21.00 -16.91 -18.54
N GLU A 114 20.14 -17.52 -17.71
CA GLU A 114 19.59 -16.92 -16.50
C GLU A 114 20.68 -16.48 -15.52
N GLN A 115 21.76 -17.25 -15.40
CA GLN A 115 22.90 -16.89 -14.56
C GLN A 115 23.57 -15.58 -15.03
N LYS A 116 23.81 -15.42 -16.33
CA LYS A 116 24.39 -14.19 -16.88
C LYS A 116 23.49 -12.99 -16.62
N GLN A 117 22.19 -13.15 -16.82
CA GLN A 117 21.22 -12.09 -16.55
C GLN A 117 21.22 -11.72 -15.06
N MET A 118 21.26 -12.71 -14.16
CA MET A 118 21.39 -12.48 -12.72
C MET A 118 22.68 -11.77 -12.32
N GLU A 119 23.80 -12.02 -13.01
CA GLU A 119 25.06 -11.29 -12.77
C GLU A 119 24.93 -9.81 -13.13
N VAL A 120 24.27 -9.49 -14.24
CA VAL A 120 23.96 -8.10 -14.64
C VAL A 120 23.05 -7.43 -13.60
N ILE A 121 22.00 -8.13 -13.14
CA ILE A 121 21.07 -7.60 -12.14
C ILE A 121 21.78 -7.36 -10.80
N LYS A 122 22.63 -8.30 -10.36
CA LYS A 122 23.41 -8.16 -9.12
C LYS A 122 24.41 -7.01 -9.17
N ALA A 123 24.93 -6.69 -10.35
CA ALA A 123 25.81 -5.54 -10.55
C ALA A 123 25.04 -4.20 -10.44
N ASN A 124 23.71 -4.20 -10.59
CA ASN A 124 22.91 -3.00 -10.43
C ASN A 124 22.87 -2.60 -8.94
N PRO A 125 23.24 -1.35 -8.58
CA PRO A 125 23.24 -0.89 -7.20
C PRO A 125 21.87 -1.01 -6.53
N LYS A 126 20.78 -0.98 -7.31
CA LYS A 126 19.40 -1.15 -6.85
C LYS A 126 19.17 -2.53 -6.20
N TYR A 127 19.90 -3.56 -6.63
CA TYR A 127 19.74 -4.92 -6.10
C TYR A 127 20.11 -5.04 -4.62
N SER A 128 21.10 -4.27 -4.18
CA SER A 128 21.61 -4.29 -2.81
C SER A 128 20.88 -3.32 -1.88
N ILE A 129 19.87 -2.60 -2.38
CA ILE A 129 19.09 -1.65 -1.55
C ILE A 129 18.16 -2.43 -0.63
N THR A 130 18.33 -2.21 0.67
CA THR A 130 17.51 -2.78 1.74
C THR A 130 17.06 -1.68 2.71
N GLY A 131 15.96 -1.93 3.44
CA GLY A 131 15.46 -1.02 4.48
C GLY A 131 14.75 0.24 3.98
N ARG A 132 14.47 0.35 2.68
CA ARG A 132 13.66 1.44 2.11
C ARG A 132 12.16 1.08 2.12
N PRO A 133 11.24 2.05 1.96
CA PRO A 133 9.80 1.79 1.99
C PRO A 133 9.31 0.75 0.97
N GLY A 134 9.99 0.61 -0.17
CA GLY A 134 9.65 -0.37 -1.22
C GLY A 134 10.19 -1.78 -0.96
N ASN A 135 11.00 -1.96 0.08
CA ASN A 135 11.52 -3.27 0.50
C ASN A 135 10.48 -4.06 1.31
N TYR A 136 10.69 -5.36 1.42
CA TYR A 136 9.86 -6.24 2.23
C TYR A 136 9.97 -5.90 3.72
N HIS A 137 8.82 -5.85 4.38
CA HIS A 137 8.70 -5.86 5.83
C HIS A 137 7.40 -6.59 6.23
N MET A 138 7.34 -7.24 7.39
CA MET A 138 6.21 -8.15 7.74
C MET A 138 4.80 -7.53 7.62
N LYS A 139 4.69 -6.21 7.80
CA LYS A 139 3.42 -5.47 7.85
C LYS A 139 3.10 -4.67 6.58
N TRP A 140 3.79 -4.98 5.47
CA TRP A 140 3.65 -4.21 4.23
C TRP A 140 2.23 -4.23 3.64
N GLN A 141 1.45 -5.27 3.96
CA GLN A 141 0.06 -5.42 3.50
C GLN A 141 -0.99 -4.87 4.47
N ASP A 142 -0.64 -4.38 5.65
CA ASP A 142 -1.64 -4.02 6.68
C ASP A 142 -2.62 -2.94 6.21
N ASN A 143 -2.17 -2.06 5.31
CA ASN A 143 -2.97 -0.97 4.74
C ASN A 143 -3.46 -1.27 3.31
N LEU A 144 -3.19 -2.46 2.78
CA LEU A 144 -3.58 -2.86 1.43
C LEU A 144 -4.85 -3.71 1.45
N GLY A 145 -5.61 -3.64 0.35
CA GLY A 145 -6.78 -4.48 0.11
C GLY A 145 -6.41 -5.94 -0.13
N ALA A 146 -7.34 -6.74 -0.65
CA ALA A 146 -6.97 -8.07 -1.15
C ALA A 146 -6.04 -7.92 -2.39
N PRO A 147 -5.07 -8.83 -2.59
CA PRO A 147 -4.24 -8.82 -3.78
C PRO A 147 -5.09 -9.03 -5.04
N PRO A 148 -4.71 -8.40 -6.16
CA PRO A 148 -5.39 -8.61 -7.43
C PRO A 148 -5.26 -10.09 -7.84
N GLN A 149 -6.37 -10.65 -8.34
CA GLN A 149 -6.48 -12.06 -8.72
C GLN A 149 -5.99 -12.32 -10.14
#